data_AF-A0AAV5VR92-F1
#
_entry.id   AF-A0AAV5VR92-F1
#
_cell.length_a   1.000
_cell.length_b   1.000
_cell.length_c   1.000
_cell.angle_alpha   90.00
_cell.angle_beta   90.00
_cell.angle_gamma   90.00
#
_symmetry.space_group_name_H-M   'P 1'
#
loop_
_entity.id
_entity.type
_entity.pdbx_description
1 polymer ?
#
loop_
_entity_poly.entity_id
_entity_poly.type
_entity_poly.pdbx_seq_one_letter_code
_entity_poly.pdbx_strand_id
1 'polypeptide(L)'
;MTEQLGITPVFVPTGVKHLHHEALKSDVGVYFEVNGHGTVTFCPKLDKALENSDADTARRLRMMSRVINEIVGDAMADLLAVELIRGHYNSSVREWAAMYEDAPSKQLKIPVEDRSLFKTTREETRLVEPASLQMTID
;
A
#
# COMPACT_ATOMS: atom_id res chain seq x y z
N MET A 1 -5.78 -0.03 10.35
CA MET A 1 -6.18 1.07 9.42
C MET A 1 -7.62 1.51 9.65
N THR A 2 -8.64 0.66 9.47
CA THR A 2 -10.06 1.08 9.60
C THR A 2 -10.39 1.62 10.99
N GLU A 3 -10.01 0.92 12.07
CA GLU A 3 -10.38 1.32 13.44
C GLU A 3 -9.67 2.59 13.91
N GLN A 4 -8.38 2.74 13.59
CA GLN A 4 -7.56 3.86 14.06
C GLN A 4 -7.61 5.09 13.14
N LEU A 5 -7.69 4.88 11.82
CA LEU A 5 -7.60 5.96 10.82
C LEU A 5 -8.93 6.23 10.09
N GLY A 6 -9.95 5.38 10.25
CA GLY A 6 -11.20 5.50 9.51
C GLY A 6 -11.07 5.18 8.00
N ILE A 7 -9.94 4.64 7.57
CA ILE A 7 -9.65 4.32 6.16
C ILE A 7 -9.91 2.83 5.93
N THR A 8 -10.82 2.52 5.00
CA THR A 8 -11.09 1.14 4.58
C THR A 8 -10.10 0.71 3.50
N PRO A 9 -9.28 -0.32 3.73
CA PRO A 9 -8.36 -0.82 2.71
C PRO A 9 -9.11 -1.54 1.59
N VAL A 10 -8.58 -1.46 0.38
CA VAL A 10 -9.10 -2.18 -0.80
C VAL A 10 -8.15 -3.32 -1.14
N PHE A 11 -8.69 -4.52 -1.28
CA PHE A 11 -7.93 -5.70 -1.68
C PHE A 11 -7.97 -5.86 -3.20
N VAL A 12 -6.81 -6.17 -3.78
CA VAL A 12 -6.63 -6.42 -5.21
C VAL A 12 -5.72 -7.63 -5.40
N PRO A 13 -5.75 -8.29 -6.57
CA PRO A 13 -4.77 -9.34 -6.87
C PRO A 13 -3.34 -8.83 -6.78
N THR A 14 -2.41 -9.73 -6.45
CA THR A 14 -0.99 -9.44 -6.29
C THR A 14 -0.39 -8.84 -7.56
N GLY A 15 0.55 -7.91 -7.41
CA GLY A 15 1.23 -7.24 -8.50
C GLY A 15 0.87 -5.76 -8.61
N VAL A 16 1.91 -4.93 -8.72
CA VAL A 16 1.80 -3.47 -8.72
C VAL A 16 0.86 -2.89 -9.78
N LYS A 17 0.62 -3.59 -10.89
CA LYS A 17 -0.34 -3.18 -11.91
C LYS A 17 -1.77 -3.08 -11.35
N HIS A 18 -2.17 -4.06 -10.54
CA HIS A 18 -3.50 -4.08 -9.95
C HIS A 18 -3.64 -3.03 -8.85
N LEU A 19 -2.60 -2.90 -8.01
CA LEU A 19 -2.52 -1.89 -6.97
C LEU A 19 -2.58 -0.46 -7.55
N HIS A 20 -1.76 -0.17 -8.56
CA HIS A 20 -1.71 1.15 -9.19
C HIS A 20 -3.05 1.52 -9.83
N HIS A 21 -3.70 0.58 -10.53
CA HIS A 21 -5.00 0.84 -11.16
C HIS A 21 -6.10 1.16 -10.13
N GLU A 22 -6.05 0.52 -8.96
CA GLU A 22 -7.01 0.81 -7.88
C GLU A 22 -6.68 2.13 -7.18
N ALA A 23 -5.40 2.42 -6.93
CA ALA A 23 -4.93 3.64 -6.28
C ALA A 23 -5.36 4.93 -7.01
N LEU A 24 -5.35 4.91 -8.35
CA LEU A 24 -5.78 6.05 -9.20
C LEU A 24 -7.25 6.45 -9.03
N LYS A 25 -8.08 5.63 -8.37
CA LYS A 25 -9.48 5.97 -8.09
C LYS A 25 -9.65 6.90 -6.88
N SER A 26 -8.59 7.08 -6.09
CA SER A 26 -8.56 7.95 -4.92
C SER A 26 -7.89 9.28 -5.24
N ASP A 27 -8.17 10.33 -4.45
CA ASP A 27 -7.44 11.60 -4.55
C ASP A 27 -5.97 11.45 -4.14
N VAL A 28 -5.71 10.59 -3.15
CA VAL A 28 -4.39 10.11 -2.77
C VAL A 28 -4.46 8.59 -2.63
N GLY A 29 -3.73 7.86 -3.48
CA GLY A 29 -3.71 6.40 -3.47
C GLY A 29 -2.37 5.89 -2.94
N VAL A 30 -2.35 5.31 -1.75
CA VAL A 30 -1.17 4.68 -1.13
C VAL A 30 -1.22 3.18 -1.39
N TYR A 31 -0.19 2.61 -2.02
CA TYR A 31 -0.12 1.17 -2.23
C TYR A 31 1.29 0.62 -2.03
N PHE A 32 1.42 -0.46 -1.25
CA PHE A 32 2.66 -1.18 -1.02
C PHE A 32 2.37 -2.69 -0.88
N GLU A 33 3.24 -3.50 -1.45
CA GLU A 33 3.30 -4.94 -1.19
C GLU A 33 4.22 -5.22 0.01
N VAL A 34 4.02 -6.36 0.68
CA VAL A 34 4.82 -6.77 1.85
C VAL A 34 6.32 -6.93 1.53
N ASN A 35 6.67 -7.11 0.25
CA ASN A 35 8.06 -7.17 -0.22
C ASN A 35 8.75 -5.78 -0.27
N GLY A 36 8.02 -4.69 0.03
CA GLY A 36 8.52 -3.31 0.01
C GLY A 36 8.28 -2.55 -1.29
N HIS A 37 7.74 -3.18 -2.34
CA HIS A 37 7.42 -2.48 -3.59
C HIS A 37 6.10 -1.73 -3.46
N GLY A 38 6.15 -0.41 -3.62
CA GLY A 38 4.96 0.43 -3.67
C GLY A 38 5.29 1.87 -3.99
N THR A 39 4.26 2.71 -4.06
CA THR A 39 4.39 4.17 -4.10
C THR A 39 3.05 4.82 -3.74
N VAL A 40 2.98 6.15 -3.81
CA VAL A 40 1.78 6.95 -3.62
C VAL A 40 1.45 7.68 -4.93
N THR A 41 0.17 7.75 -5.25
CA THR A 41 -0.37 8.49 -6.41
C THR A 41 -1.19 9.67 -5.93
N PHE A 42 -1.14 10.77 -6.67
CA PHE A 42 -1.91 11.98 -6.39
C PHE A 42 -2.80 12.32 -7.58
N CYS A 43 -4.08 12.59 -7.34
CA CYS A 43 -4.97 12.91 -8.45
C CYS A 43 -4.67 14.33 -9.00
N PRO A 44 -4.83 14.59 -10.30
CA PRO A 44 -4.52 15.91 -10.89
C PRO A 44 -5.35 17.08 -10.31
N LYS A 45 -6.50 16.80 -9.69
CA LYS A 45 -7.32 17.82 -9.03
C LYS A 45 -6.69 18.29 -7.72
N LEU A 46 -6.06 17.37 -6.98
CA LEU A 46 -5.40 17.66 -5.73
C LEU A 46 -4.19 18.57 -5.97
N ASP A 47 -3.37 18.31 -6.98
CA ASP A 47 -2.23 19.17 -7.30
C ASP A 47 -2.66 20.63 -7.53
N LYS A 48 -3.71 20.84 -8.32
CA LYS A 48 -4.25 22.19 -8.55
C LYS A 48 -4.79 22.83 -7.27
N ALA A 49 -5.41 22.05 -6.40
CA ALA A 49 -5.90 22.56 -5.11
C ALA A 49 -4.73 22.97 -4.19
N LEU A 50 -3.64 22.20 -4.20
CA LEU A 50 -2.43 22.49 -3.42
C LEU A 50 -1.68 23.71 -3.96
N GLU A 51 -1.69 23.95 -5.27
CA GLU A 51 -1.06 25.13 -5.88
C GLU A 51 -1.76 26.44 -5.53
N ASN A 52 -3.08 26.41 -5.37
CA ASN A 52 -3.89 27.59 -5.06
C ASN A 52 -4.03 27.87 -3.56
N SER A 53 -3.37 27.09 -2.71
CA SER A 53 -3.47 27.21 -1.25
C SER A 53 -2.18 27.75 -0.66
N ASP A 54 -2.29 28.85 0.11
CA ASP A 54 -1.18 29.43 0.86
C ASP A 54 -0.96 28.74 2.22
N ALA A 55 -1.76 27.73 2.55
CA ALA A 55 -1.63 27.02 3.81
C ALA A 55 -0.29 26.26 3.88
N ASP A 56 0.41 26.38 5.01
CA ASP A 56 1.67 25.66 5.24
C ASP A 56 1.50 24.14 5.09
N THR A 57 0.35 23.61 5.50
CA THR A 57 -0.01 22.18 5.33
C THR A 57 -0.11 21.79 3.86
N ALA A 58 -0.72 22.62 3.02
CA ALA A 58 -0.81 22.38 1.59
C ALA A 58 0.57 22.44 0.92
N ARG A 59 1.41 23.41 1.30
CA ARG A 59 2.79 23.50 0.83
C ARG A 59 3.61 22.26 1.21
N ARG A 60 3.51 21.77 2.44
CA ARG A 60 4.20 20.56 2.91
C ARG A 60 3.76 19.33 2.12
N LEU A 61 2.45 19.15 1.93
CA LEU A 61 1.92 18.03 1.14
C LEU A 61 2.39 18.08 -0.31
N ARG A 62 2.39 19.25 -0.94
CA ARG A 62 2.92 19.46 -2.29
C ARG A 62 4.42 19.17 -2.39
N MET A 63 5.21 19.53 -1.37
CA MET A 63 6.63 19.20 -1.35
C MET A 63 6.85 17.69 -1.20
N MET A 64 6.04 17.03 -0.36
CA MET A 64 6.10 15.58 -0.17
C MET A 64 5.72 14.82 -1.44
N SER A 65 4.68 15.24 -2.17
CA SER A 65 4.29 14.58 -3.43
C SER A 65 5.41 14.61 -4.47
N ARG A 66 6.22 15.68 -4.50
CA ARG A 66 7.37 15.82 -5.41
C ARG A 66 8.58 14.95 -5.05
N VAL A 67 8.64 14.42 -3.83
CA VAL A 67 9.70 13.47 -3.42
C VAL A 67 9.34 12.06 -3.86
N ILE A 68 8.05 11.74 -3.88
CA ILE A 68 7.54 10.41 -4.21
C ILE A 68 7.57 10.20 -5.72
N ASN A 69 7.99 9.01 -6.16
CA ASN A 69 7.93 8.61 -7.56
C ASN A 69 6.57 7.99 -7.88
N GLU A 70 5.65 8.76 -8.47
CA GLU A 70 4.29 8.29 -8.76
C GLU A 70 4.19 7.22 -9.87
N ILE A 71 5.26 7.01 -10.65
CA ILE A 71 5.25 6.13 -11.83
C ILE A 71 5.58 4.67 -11.45
N VAL A 72 6.57 4.48 -10.60
CA VAL A 72 7.04 3.16 -10.16
C VAL A 72 7.63 3.27 -8.76
N GLY A 73 7.56 2.18 -7.98
CA GLY A 73 8.20 2.16 -6.67
C GLY A 73 9.69 2.45 -6.76
N ASP A 74 10.15 3.33 -5.88
CA ASP A 74 11.51 3.85 -5.86
C ASP A 74 12.00 3.88 -4.41
N ALA A 75 12.86 2.91 -4.09
CA ALA A 75 13.34 2.73 -2.71
C ALA A 75 14.05 3.97 -2.15
N MET A 76 14.69 4.79 -2.99
CA MET A 76 15.34 6.02 -2.53
C MET A 76 14.32 7.12 -2.26
N ALA A 77 13.33 7.27 -3.13
CA ALA A 77 12.20 8.18 -2.90
C ALA A 77 11.41 7.79 -1.64
N ASP A 78 11.14 6.49 -1.46
CA ASP A 78 10.43 5.93 -0.30
C ASP A 78 11.22 6.18 0.99
N LEU A 79 12.54 5.95 0.98
CA LEU A 79 13.40 6.24 2.12
C LEU A 79 13.35 7.72 2.52
N LEU A 80 13.46 8.64 1.53
CA LEU A 80 13.37 10.07 1.79
C LEU A 80 11.99 10.47 2.30
N ALA A 81 10.91 9.92 1.74
CA ALA A 81 9.56 10.17 2.19
C ALA A 81 9.34 9.70 3.64
N VAL A 82 9.82 8.50 4.00
CA VAL A 82 9.79 7.98 5.36
C VAL A 82 10.51 8.91 6.33
N GLU A 83 11.73 9.36 6.02
CA GLU A 83 12.47 10.25 6.90
C GLU A 83 11.82 11.65 7.03
N LEU A 84 11.21 12.17 5.96
CA LEU A 84 10.44 13.41 6.00
C LEU A 84 9.21 13.29 6.90
N ILE A 85 8.46 12.20 6.80
CA ILE A 85 7.29 11.93 7.64
C ILE A 85 7.71 11.80 9.10
N ARG A 86 8.76 11.02 9.37
CA ARG A 86 9.30 10.85 10.73
C ARG A 86 9.78 12.17 11.32
N GLY A 87 10.48 12.99 10.54
CA GLY A 87 10.90 14.34 10.95
C GLY A 87 9.71 15.27 11.22
N HIS A 88 8.65 15.19 10.41
CA HIS A 88 7.43 15.98 10.61
C HIS A 88 6.74 15.66 11.95
N TYR A 89 6.62 14.37 12.29
CA TYR A 89 6.01 13.92 13.54
C TYR A 89 6.98 13.87 14.72
N ASN A 90 8.26 14.22 14.50
CA ASN A 90 9.34 14.03 15.47
C ASN A 90 9.37 12.60 16.07
N SER A 91 9.19 11.60 15.19
CA SER A 91 9.00 10.19 15.58
C SER A 91 10.26 9.35 15.35
N SER A 92 10.66 8.62 16.38
CA SER A 92 11.73 7.64 16.31
C SER A 92 11.30 6.38 15.53
N VAL A 93 12.28 5.59 15.07
CA VAL A 93 12.00 4.29 14.44
C VAL A 93 11.22 3.36 15.38
N ARG A 94 11.49 3.44 16.69
CA ARG A 94 10.81 2.61 17.70
C ARG A 94 9.34 3.01 17.88
N GLU A 95 9.06 4.31 17.92
CA GLU A 95 7.67 4.80 18.01
C GLU A 95 6.89 4.47 16.73
N TRP A 96 7.52 4.62 15.57
CA TRP A 96 6.93 4.22 14.29
C TRP A 96 6.62 2.71 14.25
N ALA A 97 7.57 1.86 14.66
CA ALA A 97 7.37 0.41 14.72
C ALA A 97 6.33 -0.02 15.76
N ALA A 98 6.02 0.82 16.75
CA ALA A 98 5.04 0.54 17.79
C ALA A 98 3.61 1.04 17.46
N MET A 99 3.36 1.60 16.27
CA MET A 99 2.03 2.08 15.89
C MET A 99 0.97 0.98 15.83
N TYR A 100 1.39 -0.25 15.55
CA TYR A 100 0.57 -1.45 15.58
C TYR A 100 1.47 -2.67 15.83
N GLU A 101 0.86 -3.77 16.25
CA GLU A 101 1.56 -5.05 16.44
C GLU A 101 1.19 -6.00 15.29
N ASP A 102 2.20 -6.52 14.60
CA ASP A 102 2.00 -7.54 13.56
C ASP A 102 1.49 -8.83 14.20
N ALA A 103 0.42 -9.40 13.62
CA ALA A 103 0.02 -10.76 13.97
C ALA A 103 1.13 -11.75 13.58
N PRO A 104 1.43 -12.77 14.42
CA PRO A 104 2.38 -13.80 14.06
C PRO A 104 2.02 -14.44 12.72
N SER A 105 2.94 -14.39 11.75
CA SER A 105 2.69 -14.84 10.38
C SER A 105 3.85 -15.70 9.87
N LYS A 106 3.55 -16.57 8.89
CA LYS A 106 4.52 -17.44 8.25
C LYS A 106 4.16 -17.65 6.78
N GLN A 107 5.10 -17.36 5.89
CA GLN A 107 4.96 -17.60 4.45
C GLN A 107 5.79 -18.83 4.04
N LEU A 108 5.15 -19.77 3.34
CA LEU A 108 5.78 -21.00 2.86
C LEU A 108 5.64 -21.13 1.35
N LYS A 109 6.65 -21.71 0.70
CA LYS A 109 6.62 -22.07 -0.72
C LYS A 109 6.53 -23.58 -0.84
N ILE A 110 5.39 -24.08 -1.32
CA ILE A 110 5.13 -25.51 -1.46
C ILE A 110 5.27 -25.91 -2.93
N PRO A 111 6.18 -26.82 -3.30
CA PRO A 111 6.26 -27.35 -4.65
C PRO A 111 5.06 -28.27 -4.91
N VAL A 112 4.45 -28.12 -6.08
CA VAL A 112 3.36 -28.96 -6.59
C VAL A 112 3.66 -29.35 -8.02
N GLU A 113 3.09 -30.46 -8.49
CA GLU A 113 3.28 -30.94 -9.85
C GLU A 113 2.66 -29.98 -10.89
N ASP A 114 1.43 -29.53 -10.65
CA ASP A 114 0.74 -28.57 -11.51
C ASP A 114 0.07 -27.45 -10.69
N ARG A 115 0.62 -26.24 -10.82
CA ARG A 115 0.10 -25.04 -10.16
C ARG A 115 -1.19 -24.49 -10.80
N SER A 116 -1.48 -24.86 -12.04
CA SER A 116 -2.65 -24.34 -12.78
C SER A 116 -3.98 -24.88 -12.25
N LEU A 117 -3.93 -25.95 -11.46
CA LEU A 117 -5.07 -26.52 -10.75
C LEU A 117 -5.60 -25.59 -9.64
N PHE A 118 -4.80 -24.63 -9.18
CA PHE A 118 -5.15 -23.72 -8.10
C PHE A 118 -5.69 -22.42 -8.69
N LYS A 119 -7.01 -22.24 -8.61
CA LYS A 119 -7.68 -21.01 -9.06
C LYS A 119 -8.28 -20.29 -7.87
N THR A 120 -8.07 -18.99 -7.80
CA THR A 120 -8.51 -18.14 -6.69
C THR A 120 -9.65 -17.22 -7.07
N THR A 121 -10.25 -16.57 -6.07
CA THR A 121 -11.07 -15.39 -6.27
C THR A 121 -10.23 -14.23 -6.81
N ARG A 122 -10.88 -13.16 -7.27
CA ARG A 122 -10.21 -11.99 -7.85
C ARG A 122 -9.15 -11.39 -6.92
N GLU A 123 -9.45 -11.32 -5.62
CA GLU A 123 -8.58 -10.73 -4.60
C GLU A 123 -7.52 -11.72 -4.09
N GLU A 124 -7.50 -12.96 -4.61
CA GLU A 124 -6.55 -14.02 -4.25
C GLU A 124 -6.58 -14.46 -2.78
N THR A 125 -7.63 -14.08 -2.03
CA THR A 125 -7.79 -14.41 -0.61
C THR A 125 -8.52 -15.73 -0.36
N ARG A 126 -9.15 -16.31 -1.39
CA ARG A 126 -9.86 -17.59 -1.31
C ARG A 126 -9.60 -18.42 -2.55
N LEU A 127 -9.58 -19.73 -2.39
CA LEU A 127 -9.45 -20.72 -3.44
C LEU A 127 -10.84 -21.13 -3.95
N VAL A 128 -11.02 -21.10 -5.26
CA VAL A 128 -12.21 -21.57 -5.99
C VAL A 128 -12.03 -23.03 -6.42
N GLU A 129 -10.83 -23.38 -6.89
CA GLU A 129 -10.47 -24.74 -7.29
C GLU A 129 -9.10 -25.12 -6.72
N PRO A 130 -8.93 -26.32 -6.11
CA PRO A 130 -9.99 -27.24 -5.68
C PRO A 130 -10.78 -26.72 -4.46
N ALA A 131 -12.11 -26.74 -4.53
CA ALA A 131 -12.98 -26.22 -3.46
C ALA A 131 -12.80 -26.94 -2.11
N SER A 132 -12.49 -28.24 -2.14
CA SER A 132 -12.24 -29.04 -0.93
C SER A 132 -11.07 -28.51 -0.11
N LEU A 133 -10.05 -27.94 -0.75
CA LEU A 133 -8.91 -27.36 -0.07
C LEU A 133 -9.28 -26.06 0.66
N GLN A 134 -10.11 -25.20 0.06
CA GLN A 134 -10.61 -24.01 0.76
C GLN A 134 -11.41 -24.37 2.01
N MET A 135 -12.25 -25.41 1.94
CA MET A 135 -13.02 -25.91 3.09
C MET A 135 -12.14 -26.46 4.21
N THR A 136 -10.89 -26.84 3.91
CA THR A 136 -9.93 -27.31 4.92
C THR A 136 -9.15 -26.14 5.54
N ILE A 137 -9.06 -25.01 4.84
CA ILE A 137 -8.40 -23.79 5.29
C ILE A 137 -9.32 -22.97 6.22
N ASP A 138 -10.62 -22.92 5.91
CA ASP A 138 -11.65 -22.27 6.74
C ASP A 138 -11.83 -22.96 8.10
#